data_AF-A0A8H3G6B8-F1
#
_entry.id   AF-A0A8H3G6B8-F1
#
_cell.length_a   1.000
_cell.length_b   1.000
_cell.length_c   1.000
_cell.angle_alpha   90.00
_cell.angle_beta   90.00
_cell.angle_gamma   90.00
#
_symmetry.space_group_name_H-M   'P 1'
#
loop_
_entity.id
_entity.type
_entity.pdbx_description
1 polymer ?
#
loop_
_entity_poly.entity_id
_entity_poly.type
_entity_poly.pdbx_seq_one_letter_code
_entity_poly.pdbx_strand_id
1 'polypeptide(L)'
;MFSHRGFPQSTLLAFLCLCAGIFLQATASPLAVTSLEISNLVKRYEGTPSGKIGDGGPDTSDYETDAQIAAAFKAPEGSLVFFSGIGPNQAPYNFAQSLDPQGAILRGAFTPGFVTRGKPQRSLQWFQDFLDRTSGYFADQAVAAGNPVYFVGRFDGVVNSCSIWVRIELPTLLAGGIDITLVDYTNPSNQMPYPAPVLGRRDEIDGVEKRAQDYCFDWQGDEEDPTDPDSTPPIGLDYYPGWCVAHVVQYQKNEGAPDSTGGTSNYRFDIKIHDDQDELVGELYYADAPGGQGVDVDSALPAVLIVTAENVDSDPVQFAYNGASWDSNAAQCSVGGYDSGSRNMDCGFTC
;
A
#
# COMPACT_ATOMS: atom_id res chain seq x y z
N MET A 1 -31.69 73.26 45.18
CA MET A 1 -31.28 72.40 46.31
C MET A 1 -30.36 71.32 45.73
N PHE A 2 -29.08 71.61 45.51
CA PHE A 2 -27.94 71.34 46.42
C PHE A 2 -28.00 69.94 47.05
N SER A 3 -27.12 69.02 46.63
CA SER A 3 -25.84 68.84 47.33
C SER A 3 -24.99 67.73 46.68
N HIS A 4 -23.84 68.12 46.14
CA HIS A 4 -22.67 67.26 45.93
C HIS A 4 -22.11 66.76 47.27
N ARG A 5 -21.57 65.53 47.28
CA ARG A 5 -20.37 65.06 48.01
C ARG A 5 -19.86 63.83 47.22
N GLY A 6 -18.62 63.69 46.74
CA GLY A 6 -17.37 64.37 47.04
C GLY A 6 -16.51 63.54 48.00
N PHE A 7 -15.31 63.14 47.52
CA PHE A 7 -14.10 62.63 48.21
C PHE A 7 -13.86 61.10 48.25
N PRO A 8 -12.57 60.64 48.29
CA PRO A 8 -11.30 61.30 47.90
C PRO A 8 -10.40 60.47 46.96
N GLN A 9 -9.58 61.17 46.19
CA GLN A 9 -8.27 60.69 45.73
C GLN A 9 -7.26 60.76 46.89
N SER A 10 -6.45 59.73 47.06
CA SER A 10 -5.21 59.75 47.87
C SER A 10 -4.21 58.76 47.29
N THR A 11 -3.45 59.25 46.32
CA THR A 11 -1.98 59.31 46.26
C THR A 11 -1.16 58.33 47.12
N LEU A 12 -0.26 57.62 46.43
CA LEU A 12 1.14 57.28 46.81
C LEU A 12 1.39 56.25 47.93
N LEU A 13 1.95 55.07 47.60
CA LEU A 13 3.41 54.85 47.68
C LEU A 13 3.79 53.48 47.09
N ALA A 14 4.96 53.47 46.46
CA ALA A 14 5.64 52.33 45.85
C ALA A 14 5.84 51.15 46.81
N PHE A 15 5.62 49.94 46.31
CA PHE A 15 6.47 48.81 46.61
C PHE A 15 6.64 47.97 45.34
N LEU A 16 7.75 48.22 44.65
CA LEU A 16 8.36 47.25 43.74
C LEU A 16 8.65 45.99 44.56
N CYS A 17 7.82 44.97 44.42
CA CYS A 17 8.24 43.60 44.71
C CYS A 17 8.50 42.92 43.37
N LEU A 18 9.77 43.01 42.98
CA LEU A 18 10.40 42.35 41.85
C LEU A 18 10.41 40.82 42.12
N CYS A 19 9.25 40.17 42.04
CA CYS A 19 9.22 38.72 41.90
C CYS A 19 9.41 38.41 40.42
N ALA A 20 10.67 38.38 40.00
CA ALA A 20 11.11 37.67 38.82
C ALA A 20 10.79 36.17 39.04
N GLY A 21 9.53 35.80 38.81
CA GLY A 21 9.15 34.44 38.51
C GLY A 21 9.76 34.11 37.18
N ILE A 22 11.00 33.61 37.21
CA ILE A 22 11.62 32.93 36.10
C ILE A 22 10.74 31.70 35.83
N PHE A 23 9.71 31.87 35.00
CA PHE A 23 9.21 30.77 34.21
C PHE A 23 10.37 30.42 33.28
N LEU A 24 11.18 29.43 33.69
CA LEU A 24 11.84 28.56 32.74
C LEU A 24 10.71 27.94 31.92
N GLN A 25 10.27 28.64 30.88
CA GLN A 25 9.79 27.95 29.71
C GLN A 25 11.01 27.18 29.24
N ALA A 26 11.05 25.90 29.62
CA ALA A 26 11.84 24.93 28.89
C ALA A 26 11.29 24.99 27.47
N THR A 27 11.85 25.87 26.65
CA THR A 27 11.79 25.75 25.21
C THR A 27 12.54 24.46 24.95
N ALA A 28 11.80 23.34 24.95
CA ALA A 28 12.28 22.11 24.39
C ALA A 28 12.86 22.52 23.04
N SER A 29 14.19 22.41 22.92
CA SER A 29 14.84 22.67 21.66
C SER A 29 14.11 21.79 20.66
N PRO A 30 13.59 22.34 19.53
CA PRO A 30 13.02 21.50 18.50
C PRO A 30 14.06 20.43 18.22
N LEU A 31 13.67 19.16 18.42
CA LEU A 31 14.52 18.01 18.12
C LEU A 31 15.10 18.29 16.74
N ALA A 32 16.41 18.53 16.68
CA ALA A 32 17.07 18.80 15.43
C ALA A 32 16.96 17.50 14.63
N VAL A 33 15.95 17.44 13.75
CA VAL A 33 15.82 16.48 12.66
C VAL A 33 17.13 16.58 11.91
N THR A 34 18.05 15.68 12.23
CA THR A 34 19.41 15.77 11.69
C THR A 34 19.34 15.53 10.19
N SER A 35 20.22 16.15 9.42
CA SER A 35 20.31 16.03 7.95
C SER A 35 20.38 14.59 7.41
N LEU A 36 20.57 13.60 8.30
CA LEU A 36 20.56 12.17 8.00
C LEU A 36 19.14 11.61 7.75
N GLU A 37 18.09 12.18 8.37
CA GLU A 37 16.70 11.77 8.13
C GLU A 37 16.22 12.21 6.74
N ILE A 38 16.68 13.38 6.27
CA ILE A 38 16.38 13.88 4.92
C ILE A 38 17.03 13.00 3.84
N SER A 39 18.24 12.47 4.04
CA SER A 39 18.84 11.51 3.07
C SER A 39 18.07 10.18 2.98
N ASN A 40 17.33 9.79 4.02
CA ASN A 40 16.43 8.62 3.97
C ASN A 40 15.08 8.97 3.31
N LEU A 41 14.62 10.22 3.40
CA LEU A 41 13.52 10.73 2.56
C LEU A 41 13.89 10.75 1.07
N VAL A 42 15.17 10.93 0.73
CA VAL A 42 15.63 10.84 -0.67
C VAL A 42 15.55 9.39 -1.19
N LYS A 43 15.90 8.40 -0.35
CA LYS A 43 15.66 6.96 -0.67
C LYS A 43 14.18 6.60 -0.87
N ARG A 44 13.25 7.40 -0.32
CA ARG A 44 11.80 7.26 -0.50
C ARG A 44 11.36 7.31 -1.97
N TYR A 45 12.15 8.00 -2.80
CA TYR A 45 11.93 8.16 -4.24
C TYR A 45 12.96 7.42 -5.09
N GLU A 46 14.09 7.01 -4.51
CA GLU A 46 15.22 6.39 -5.23
C GLU A 46 15.27 4.86 -5.13
N GLY A 47 14.35 4.24 -4.36
CA GLY A 47 14.24 2.79 -4.33
C GLY A 47 14.07 2.25 -5.75
N THR A 48 15.10 1.57 -6.25
CA THR A 48 14.98 0.82 -7.50
C THR A 48 13.90 -0.22 -7.23
N PRO A 49 12.77 -0.19 -7.95
CA PRO A 49 11.71 -1.12 -7.67
C PRO A 49 12.24 -2.55 -7.73
N SER A 50 12.13 -3.27 -6.63
CA SER A 50 12.44 -4.70 -6.59
C SER A 50 11.12 -5.43 -6.35
N GLY A 51 10.86 -6.47 -7.12
CA GLY A 51 9.58 -7.19 -7.02
C GLY A 51 8.79 -7.33 -8.33
N LYS A 52 9.38 -7.08 -9.50
CA LYS A 52 8.90 -7.78 -10.70
C LYS A 52 9.27 -9.25 -10.57
N ILE A 53 8.41 -10.14 -11.03
CA ILE A 53 8.86 -11.43 -11.56
C ILE A 53 9.57 -11.07 -12.89
N GLY A 54 10.90 -11.03 -12.88
CA GLY A 54 11.74 -10.62 -14.01
C GLY A 54 12.37 -9.22 -13.85
N ASP A 55 13.70 -9.19 -13.77
CA ASP A 55 14.54 -8.02 -13.46
C ASP A 55 14.23 -6.77 -14.32
N GLY A 56 13.79 -5.66 -13.72
CA GLY A 56 13.53 -4.42 -14.46
C GLY A 56 13.69 -3.16 -13.61
N GLY A 57 14.76 -2.41 -13.90
CA GLY A 57 15.13 -1.15 -13.25
C GLY A 57 14.23 0.07 -13.57
N PRO A 58 14.67 1.29 -13.17
CA PRO A 58 13.81 2.43 -12.87
C PRO A 58 13.18 3.14 -14.09
N ASP A 59 13.63 2.86 -15.32
CA ASP A 59 13.20 3.61 -16.52
C ASP A 59 12.08 2.94 -17.34
N THR A 60 11.58 1.78 -16.90
CA THR A 60 10.42 1.05 -17.49
C THR A 60 9.45 0.53 -16.43
N SER A 61 9.40 1.27 -15.32
CA SER A 61 8.57 0.95 -14.17
C SER A 61 7.10 1.20 -14.50
N ASP A 62 6.28 0.17 -14.30
CA ASP A 62 4.83 0.17 -14.33
C ASP A 62 4.18 0.77 -13.07
N TYR A 63 5.00 1.28 -12.15
CA TYR A 63 4.53 2.08 -11.04
C TYR A 63 3.96 3.39 -11.57
N GLU A 64 2.96 3.88 -10.86
CA GLU A 64 2.54 5.25 -10.95
C GLU A 64 3.76 6.17 -10.75
N THR A 65 4.01 7.02 -11.73
CA THR A 65 4.92 8.16 -11.60
C THR A 65 4.41 9.11 -10.52
N ASP A 66 5.29 9.92 -9.93
CA ASP A 66 4.87 10.93 -8.96
C ASP A 66 3.82 11.90 -9.55
N ALA A 67 3.90 12.15 -10.86
CA ALA A 67 2.89 12.92 -11.57
C ALA A 67 1.52 12.23 -11.62
N GLN A 68 1.48 10.90 -11.77
CA GLN A 68 0.23 10.12 -11.71
C GLN A 68 -0.32 10.06 -10.29
N ILE A 69 0.53 9.89 -9.28
CA ILE A 69 0.13 9.97 -7.86
C ILE A 69 -0.47 11.34 -7.57
N ALA A 70 0.22 12.41 -7.96
CA ALA A 70 -0.25 13.78 -7.80
C ALA A 70 -1.58 14.04 -8.54
N ALA A 71 -1.73 13.52 -9.76
CA ALA A 71 -2.97 13.67 -10.53
C ALA A 71 -4.15 12.91 -9.92
N ALA A 72 -3.88 11.79 -9.24
CA ALA A 72 -4.91 11.01 -8.57
C ALA A 72 -5.30 11.59 -7.21
N PHE A 73 -4.44 12.38 -6.58
CA PHE A 73 -4.68 13.04 -5.30
C PHE A 73 -5.76 14.11 -5.43
N LYS A 74 -6.76 14.02 -4.55
CA LYS A 74 -7.84 15.00 -4.39
C LYS A 74 -7.61 15.73 -3.09
N ALA A 75 -7.08 16.94 -3.18
CA ALA A 75 -6.80 17.78 -2.01
C ALA A 75 -8.08 17.95 -1.17
N PRO A 76 -8.12 17.40 0.06
CA PRO A 76 -9.26 17.61 0.93
C PRO A 76 -9.21 19.02 1.52
N GLU A 77 -10.37 19.57 1.87
CA GLU A 77 -10.45 20.88 2.51
C GLU A 77 -9.99 20.82 3.98
N GLY A 78 -10.10 19.67 4.64
CA GLY A 78 -9.75 19.48 6.04
C GLY A 78 -8.42 18.80 6.31
N SER A 79 -8.27 18.36 7.57
CA SER A 79 -7.07 17.71 8.07
C SER A 79 -6.83 16.34 7.44
N LEU A 80 -5.56 16.00 7.25
CA LEU A 80 -5.14 14.66 6.86
C LEU A 80 -4.96 13.79 8.10
N VAL A 81 -5.59 12.62 8.06
CA VAL A 81 -5.63 11.66 9.16
C VAL A 81 -4.87 10.40 8.77
N PHE A 82 -3.92 10.02 9.61
CA PHE A 82 -3.06 8.86 9.47
C PHE A 82 -3.44 7.81 10.52
N PHE A 83 -3.06 6.55 10.30
CA PHE A 83 -3.26 5.50 11.29
C PHE A 83 -2.32 4.31 11.05
N SER A 84 -2.07 3.53 12.10
CA SER A 84 -1.32 2.27 12.02
C SER A 84 -1.62 1.40 13.26
N GLY A 85 -1.49 0.08 13.11
CA GLY A 85 -1.58 -0.87 14.24
C GLY A 85 -2.98 -1.02 14.86
N ILE A 86 -4.00 -0.49 14.18
CA ILE A 86 -5.41 -0.60 14.52
C ILE A 86 -6.09 -1.25 13.31
N GLY A 87 -6.93 -2.27 13.51
CA GLY A 87 -7.42 -3.17 12.45
C GLY A 87 -8.17 -2.49 11.28
N PRO A 88 -9.47 -2.69 11.09
CA PRO A 88 -10.17 -2.13 9.94
C PRO A 88 -10.16 -0.60 9.96
N ASN A 89 -10.17 0.00 8.76
CA ASN A 89 -10.04 1.45 8.53
C ASN A 89 -11.24 2.29 9.00
N GLN A 90 -12.26 1.67 9.60
CA GLN A 90 -13.51 2.35 9.93
C GLN A 90 -13.35 3.40 11.05
N ALA A 91 -12.58 3.08 12.09
CA ALA A 91 -12.32 4.02 13.18
C ALA A 91 -11.62 5.32 12.70
N PRO A 92 -10.49 5.25 11.96
CA PRO A 92 -9.84 6.46 11.45
C PRO A 92 -10.69 7.19 10.41
N TYR A 93 -11.46 6.49 9.58
CA TYR A 93 -12.42 7.12 8.67
C TYR A 93 -13.50 7.91 9.43
N ASN A 94 -14.18 7.28 10.39
CA ASN A 94 -15.22 7.94 11.20
C ASN A 94 -14.68 9.17 11.92
N PHE A 95 -13.45 9.09 12.44
CA PHE A 95 -12.81 10.23 13.07
C PHE A 95 -12.55 11.35 12.05
N ALA A 96 -11.99 11.04 10.87
CA ALA A 96 -11.76 12.04 9.82
C ALA A 96 -13.06 12.76 9.40
N GLN A 97 -14.16 12.01 9.25
CA GLN A 97 -15.48 12.57 8.93
C GLN A 97 -16.08 13.43 10.06
N SER A 98 -15.61 13.27 11.30
CA SER A 98 -16.08 14.06 12.45
C SER A 98 -15.39 15.43 12.58
N LEU A 99 -14.35 15.70 11.79
CA LEU A 99 -13.62 16.96 11.80
C LEU A 99 -14.39 18.07 11.05
N ASP A 100 -14.08 19.33 11.36
CA ASP A 100 -14.65 20.52 10.71
C ASP A 100 -13.54 21.52 10.32
N PRO A 101 -13.27 21.72 9.01
CA PRO A 101 -13.86 21.01 7.88
C PRO A 101 -13.52 19.51 7.88
N GLN A 102 -14.35 18.71 7.21
CA GLN A 102 -14.18 17.25 7.13
C GLN A 102 -12.78 16.89 6.66
N GLY A 103 -12.13 16.01 7.43
CA GLY A 103 -10.80 15.50 7.10
C GLY A 103 -10.86 14.33 6.12
N ALA A 104 -9.68 13.83 5.76
CA ALA A 104 -9.54 12.63 4.93
C ALA A 104 -8.44 11.71 5.46
N ILE A 105 -8.68 10.41 5.35
CA ILE A 105 -7.62 9.40 5.40
C ILE A 105 -7.09 9.14 3.99
N LEU A 106 -5.96 8.44 3.86
CA LEU A 106 -5.29 8.17 2.57
C LEU A 106 -6.29 7.83 1.45
N ARG A 107 -7.12 6.80 1.61
CA ARG A 107 -8.09 6.37 0.57
C ARG A 107 -9.10 7.45 0.15
N GLY A 108 -9.52 8.31 1.08
CA GLY A 108 -10.48 9.39 0.80
C GLY A 108 -9.85 10.60 0.11
N ALA A 109 -8.52 10.68 0.11
CA ALA A 109 -7.76 11.77 -0.52
C ALA A 109 -7.24 11.40 -1.91
N PHE A 110 -7.60 10.24 -2.45
CA PHE A 110 -7.27 9.84 -3.82
C PHE A 110 -8.53 9.49 -4.60
N THR A 111 -8.41 9.42 -5.92
CA THR A 111 -9.48 8.93 -6.78
C THR A 111 -9.88 7.50 -6.34
N PRO A 112 -11.20 7.19 -6.27
CA PRO A 112 -11.66 5.86 -5.86
C PRO A 112 -10.93 4.73 -6.61
N GLY A 113 -10.54 3.69 -5.90
CA GLY A 113 -9.77 2.56 -6.43
C GLY A 113 -8.27 2.80 -6.56
N PHE A 114 -7.77 4.04 -6.56
CA PHE A 114 -6.35 4.32 -6.83
C PHE A 114 -5.40 3.66 -5.82
N VAL A 115 -5.72 3.72 -4.52
CA VAL A 115 -4.88 3.13 -3.46
C VAL A 115 -5.28 1.69 -3.10
N THR A 116 -6.19 1.09 -3.87
CA THR A 116 -6.63 -0.29 -3.64
C THR A 116 -5.74 -1.28 -4.37
N ARG A 117 -5.75 -2.53 -3.93
CA ARG A 117 -5.04 -3.64 -4.57
C ARG A 117 -5.74 -4.12 -5.86
N GLY A 118 -6.47 -3.25 -6.57
CA GLY A 118 -7.21 -3.57 -7.79
C GLY A 118 -6.33 -3.88 -9.02
N LYS A 119 -5.01 -3.98 -8.84
CA LYS A 119 -4.09 -4.50 -9.86
C LYS A 119 -3.60 -5.88 -9.42
N PRO A 120 -4.36 -6.96 -9.69
CA PRO A 120 -4.02 -8.31 -9.25
C PRO A 120 -2.65 -8.81 -9.75
N GLN A 121 -2.09 -8.17 -10.78
CA GLN A 121 -0.81 -8.52 -11.43
C GLN A 121 0.47 -8.03 -10.72
N ARG A 122 0.41 -7.71 -9.41
CA ARG A 122 1.52 -7.06 -8.69
C ARG A 122 1.93 -7.82 -7.44
N SER A 123 3.24 -7.99 -7.26
CA SER A 123 3.80 -8.61 -6.05
C SER A 123 3.47 -7.78 -4.80
N LEU A 124 3.50 -8.43 -3.63
CA LEU A 124 3.37 -7.73 -2.35
C LEU A 124 4.46 -6.66 -2.17
N GLN A 125 5.66 -6.89 -2.73
CA GLN A 125 6.74 -5.91 -2.69
C GLN A 125 6.40 -4.68 -3.52
N TRP A 126 5.88 -4.88 -4.73
CA TRP A 126 5.41 -3.78 -5.55
C TRP A 126 4.32 -2.98 -4.82
N PHE A 127 3.37 -3.67 -4.22
CA PHE A 127 2.25 -3.00 -3.54
C PHE A 127 2.71 -2.22 -2.32
N GLN A 128 3.65 -2.75 -1.55
CA GLN A 128 4.26 -2.03 -0.43
C GLN A 128 5.02 -0.79 -0.91
N ASP A 129 5.78 -0.90 -2.00
CA ASP A 129 6.54 0.20 -2.58
C ASP A 129 5.61 1.31 -3.12
N PHE A 130 4.52 0.90 -3.77
CA PHE A 130 3.46 1.80 -4.21
C PHE A 130 2.84 2.53 -3.01
N LEU A 131 2.40 1.80 -1.98
CA LEU A 131 1.81 2.41 -0.80
C LEU A 131 2.78 3.32 -0.04
N ASP A 132 4.05 2.93 0.12
CA ASP A 132 5.08 3.77 0.73
C ASP A 132 5.22 5.11 -0.03
N ARG A 133 5.21 5.09 -1.38
CA ARG A 133 5.30 6.31 -2.19
C ARG A 133 4.03 7.15 -2.10
N THR A 134 2.86 6.54 -2.24
CA THR A 134 1.57 7.25 -2.19
C THR A 134 1.31 7.87 -0.81
N SER A 135 1.64 7.14 0.25
CA SER A 135 1.58 7.61 1.63
C SER A 135 2.60 8.71 1.91
N GLY A 136 3.81 8.62 1.34
CA GLY A 136 4.80 9.70 1.38
C GLY A 136 4.27 10.99 0.75
N TYR A 137 3.67 10.90 -0.44
CA TYR A 137 3.04 12.04 -1.09
C TYR A 137 1.89 12.61 -0.24
N PHE A 138 1.05 11.75 0.33
CA PHE A 138 -0.03 12.16 1.24
C PHE A 138 0.50 12.97 2.45
N ALA A 139 1.62 12.53 3.05
CA ALA A 139 2.28 13.27 4.11
C ALA A 139 2.90 14.59 3.63
N ASP A 140 3.49 14.65 2.43
CA ASP A 140 3.99 15.89 1.84
C ASP A 140 2.85 16.91 1.63
N GLN A 141 1.67 16.46 1.22
CA GLN A 141 0.49 17.33 1.10
C GLN A 141 0.01 17.86 2.45
N ALA A 142 0.12 17.07 3.53
CA ALA A 142 -0.17 17.52 4.89
C ALA A 142 0.76 18.68 5.29
N VAL A 143 2.06 18.51 5.03
CA VAL A 143 3.09 19.52 5.30
C VAL A 143 2.82 20.79 4.49
N ALA A 144 2.54 20.64 3.19
CA ALA A 144 2.29 21.78 2.30
C ALA A 144 1.03 22.57 2.68
N ALA A 145 -0.03 21.89 3.14
CA ALA A 145 -1.26 22.53 3.59
C ALA A 145 -1.08 23.26 4.94
N GLY A 146 -0.17 22.80 5.80
CA GLY A 146 0.00 23.33 7.15
C GLY A 146 -1.20 23.09 8.06
N ASN A 147 -2.10 22.18 7.69
CA ASN A 147 -3.26 21.81 8.47
C ASN A 147 -2.85 20.94 9.68
N PRO A 148 -3.63 20.94 10.78
CA PRO A 148 -3.43 20.00 11.86
C PRO A 148 -3.42 18.56 11.34
N VAL A 149 -2.49 17.75 11.82
CA VAL A 149 -2.39 16.33 11.47
C VAL A 149 -2.78 15.48 12.67
N TYR A 150 -3.56 14.43 12.40
CA TYR A 150 -3.98 13.47 13.41
C TYR A 150 -3.45 12.09 13.06
N PHE A 151 -2.99 11.37 14.07
CA PHE A 151 -2.66 9.95 13.98
C PHE A 151 -3.60 9.16 14.88
N VAL A 152 -4.44 8.32 14.29
CA VAL A 152 -5.36 7.44 15.01
C VAL A 152 -4.65 6.13 15.28
N GLY A 153 -4.50 5.76 16.55
CA GLY A 153 -3.70 4.60 16.92
C GLY A 153 -3.97 4.14 18.34
N ARG A 154 -3.18 3.15 18.78
CA ARG A 154 -3.21 2.68 20.17
C ARG A 154 -2.41 3.63 21.07
N PHE A 155 -2.95 3.96 22.23
CA PHE A 155 -2.28 4.81 23.23
C PHE A 155 -1.18 4.09 24.00
N ASP A 156 -1.11 2.76 23.92
CA ASP A 156 0.01 1.99 24.47
C ASP A 156 1.33 2.22 23.71
N GLY A 157 1.30 2.99 22.61
CA GLY A 157 2.47 3.41 21.86
C GLY A 157 3.10 2.30 21.04
N VAL A 158 2.46 1.13 20.95
CA VAL A 158 2.96 0.01 20.17
C VAL A 158 2.58 0.22 18.71
N VAL A 159 3.46 0.86 17.97
CA VAL A 159 3.41 0.90 16.51
C VAL A 159 4.46 -0.05 15.97
N ASN A 160 4.09 -0.85 14.97
CA ASN A 160 5.03 -1.76 14.33
C ASN A 160 6.19 -0.95 13.72
N SER A 161 7.44 -1.33 13.99
CA SER A 161 8.61 -0.61 13.46
C SER A 161 8.70 -0.70 11.92
N CYS A 162 8.12 -1.75 11.33
CA CYS A 162 7.92 -1.87 9.89
C CYS A 162 6.56 -1.32 9.44
N SER A 163 5.93 -0.38 10.13
CA SER A 163 4.76 0.33 9.60
C SER A 163 5.15 1.33 8.50
N ILE A 164 4.25 1.60 7.55
CA ILE A 164 4.34 2.76 6.64
C ILE A 164 4.40 4.04 7.47
N TRP A 165 3.64 4.10 8.57
CA TRP A 165 3.69 5.24 9.49
C TRP A 165 5.11 5.54 9.98
N VAL A 166 5.81 4.53 10.53
CA VAL A 166 7.17 4.70 11.07
C VAL A 166 8.20 4.90 9.96
N ARG A 167 8.11 4.17 8.85
CA ARG A 167 9.08 4.26 7.75
C ARG A 167 8.96 5.55 6.95
N ILE A 168 7.73 6.00 6.73
CA ILE A 168 7.40 7.02 5.74
C ILE A 168 6.69 8.19 6.44
N GLU A 169 5.42 8.04 6.82
CA GLU A 169 4.55 9.19 7.12
C GLU A 169 5.13 10.09 8.22
N LEU A 170 5.48 9.50 9.37
CA LEU A 170 5.99 10.21 10.54
C LEU A 170 7.30 10.98 10.25
N PRO A 171 8.37 10.37 9.69
CA PRO A 171 9.56 11.13 9.29
C PRO A 171 9.27 12.32 8.38
N THR A 172 8.31 12.20 7.45
CA THR A 172 7.91 13.32 6.57
C THR A 172 7.36 14.49 7.36
N LEU A 173 6.40 14.19 8.24
CA LEU A 173 5.65 15.17 9.00
C LEU A 173 6.60 15.90 9.97
N LEU A 174 7.48 15.15 10.63
CA LEU A 174 8.50 15.71 11.51
C LEU A 174 9.51 16.60 10.75
N ALA A 175 9.96 16.18 9.56
CA ALA A 175 10.84 17.00 8.72
C ALA A 175 10.15 18.29 8.25
N GLY A 176 8.84 18.26 8.03
CA GLY A 176 8.00 19.42 7.75
C GLY A 176 7.70 20.30 8.98
N GLY A 177 8.11 19.88 10.18
CA GLY A 177 7.82 20.60 11.42
C GLY A 177 6.34 20.59 11.81
N ILE A 178 5.60 19.56 11.40
CA ILE A 178 4.17 19.42 11.68
C ILE A 178 3.97 18.83 13.09
N ASP A 179 3.13 19.49 13.88
CA ASP A 179 2.62 18.95 15.13
C ASP A 179 1.55 17.88 14.84
N ILE A 180 1.74 16.70 15.44
CA ILE A 180 0.84 15.55 15.26
C ILE A 180 0.05 15.35 16.54
N THR A 181 -1.27 15.16 16.43
CA THR A 181 -2.14 14.78 17.55
C THR A 181 -2.45 13.29 17.49
N LEU A 182 -2.08 12.54 18.53
CA LEU A 182 -2.45 11.14 18.70
C LEU A 182 -3.91 11.04 19.19
N VAL A 183 -4.70 10.21 18.52
CA VAL A 183 -6.13 9.99 18.77
C VAL A 183 -6.38 8.52 19.09
N ASP A 184 -7.09 8.24 20.19
CA ASP A 184 -7.34 6.86 20.63
C ASP A 184 -8.40 6.24 19.73
N TYR A 185 -8.04 5.18 19.02
CA TYR A 185 -8.98 4.51 18.11
C TYR A 185 -10.23 3.94 18.79
N THR A 186 -10.18 3.69 20.11
CA THR A 186 -11.34 3.22 20.89
C THR A 186 -12.20 4.35 21.44
N ASN A 187 -11.64 5.56 21.53
CA ASN A 187 -12.31 6.74 22.05
C ASN A 187 -11.74 8.01 21.41
N PRO A 188 -12.23 8.45 20.24
CA PRO A 188 -11.63 9.56 19.50
C PRO A 188 -11.68 10.92 20.20
N SER A 189 -12.45 11.05 21.28
CA SER A 189 -12.42 12.23 22.16
C SER A 189 -11.17 12.28 23.06
N ASN A 190 -10.47 11.16 23.22
CA ASN A 190 -9.20 11.09 23.91
C ASN A 190 -8.07 11.40 22.94
N GLN A 191 -7.44 12.55 23.13
CA GLN A 191 -6.40 13.09 22.25
C GLN A 191 -5.23 13.60 23.07
N MET A 192 -4.02 13.42 22.56
CA MET A 192 -2.82 13.99 23.16
C MET A 192 -1.81 14.38 22.07
N PRO A 193 -0.87 15.29 22.36
CA PRO A 193 0.28 15.51 21.47
C PRO A 193 0.94 14.16 21.21
N TYR A 194 1.21 13.84 19.93
CA TYR A 194 1.86 12.59 19.57
C TYR A 194 3.22 12.56 20.28
N PRO A 195 3.43 11.62 21.22
CA PRO A 195 4.72 11.49 21.85
C PRO A 195 5.65 11.04 20.73
N ALA A 196 6.59 11.90 20.32
CA ALA A 196 7.64 11.49 19.38
C ALA A 196 8.13 10.11 19.84
N PRO A 197 8.07 9.08 18.97
CA PRO A 197 8.21 7.73 19.44
C PRO A 197 9.55 7.64 20.15
N VAL A 198 9.57 6.97 21.30
CA VAL A 198 10.83 6.40 21.76
C VAL A 198 11.09 5.27 20.80
N LEU A 199 11.62 5.60 19.62
CA LEU A 199 12.06 4.62 18.64
C LEU A 199 12.99 3.70 19.43
N GLY A 200 12.61 2.41 19.52
CA GLY A 200 13.50 1.38 20.03
C GLY A 200 14.85 1.57 19.37
N ARG A 201 15.93 1.45 20.15
CA ARG A 201 17.33 1.79 19.80
C ARG A 201 17.58 1.84 18.30
N ARG A 202 18.21 2.93 17.84
CA ARG A 202 18.73 3.20 16.49
C ARG A 202 19.13 1.97 15.66
N ASP A 203 19.73 0.98 16.31
CA ASP A 203 20.09 -0.35 15.80
C ASP A 203 18.93 -1.14 15.15
N GLU A 204 17.67 -0.91 15.53
CA GLU A 204 16.47 -1.49 14.92
C GLU A 204 16.05 -0.76 13.64
N ILE A 205 16.31 0.55 13.53
CA ILE A 205 15.99 1.36 12.34
C ILE A 205 17.01 1.09 11.22
N ASP A 206 18.28 0.91 11.57
CA ASP A 206 19.32 0.53 10.61
C ASP A 206 19.11 -0.91 10.08
N GLY A 207 18.26 -1.72 10.74
CA GLY A 207 17.78 -3.02 10.29
C GLY A 207 16.50 -2.99 9.44
N VAL A 208 15.96 -1.80 9.12
CA VAL A 208 14.76 -1.58 8.27
C VAL A 208 15.14 -1.50 6.79
N GLU A 209 16.31 -2.00 6.39
CA GLU A 209 16.50 -2.42 5.00
C GLU A 209 15.35 -3.38 4.66
N LYS A 210 14.58 -3.04 3.61
CA LYS A 210 13.49 -3.88 3.08
C LYS A 210 13.98 -5.33 3.01
N ARG A 211 13.61 -6.15 4.00
CA ARG A 211 13.76 -7.58 3.85
C ARG A 211 12.65 -7.98 2.91
N ALA A 212 13.00 -8.50 1.74
CA ALA A 212 12.07 -8.92 0.70
C ALA A 212 11.03 -9.98 1.13
N GLN A 213 11.03 -10.38 2.41
CA GLN A 213 10.18 -11.42 2.99
C GLN A 213 9.28 -10.90 4.14
N ASP A 214 9.49 -9.68 4.64
CA ASP A 214 8.76 -9.13 5.80
C ASP A 214 7.86 -7.96 5.35
N TYR A 215 6.80 -8.27 4.60
CA TYR A 215 5.79 -7.27 4.23
C TYR A 215 4.98 -6.88 5.47
N CYS A 216 4.97 -5.60 5.78
CA CYS A 216 4.29 -5.06 6.95
C CYS A 216 3.34 -3.95 6.50
N PHE A 217 2.20 -4.37 5.98
CA PHE A 217 1.13 -3.44 5.66
C PHE A 217 0.49 -2.93 6.96
N ASP A 218 0.47 -1.62 7.13
CA ASP A 218 -0.41 -0.99 8.13
C ASP A 218 -1.88 -1.12 7.76
N TRP A 219 -2.13 -1.30 6.47
CA TRP A 219 -3.42 -1.33 5.84
C TRP A 219 -3.73 -2.79 5.52
N GLN A 220 -4.56 -3.45 6.32
CA GLN A 220 -5.24 -4.69 5.89
C GLN A 220 -6.41 -4.34 4.94
N GLY A 221 -6.20 -3.35 4.08
CA GLY A 221 -7.22 -2.61 3.33
C GLY A 221 -7.89 -3.40 2.20
N ASP A 222 -7.75 -4.71 2.19
CA ASP A 222 -8.40 -5.66 1.29
C ASP A 222 -9.79 -6.08 1.76
N GLU A 223 -10.17 -5.81 3.02
CA GLU A 223 -11.56 -5.96 3.45
C GLU A 223 -12.36 -4.69 3.09
N GLU A 224 -12.96 -4.69 1.89
CA GLU A 224 -13.98 -3.71 1.52
C GLU A 224 -15.08 -3.69 2.58
N ASP A 225 -15.22 -2.60 3.33
CA ASP A 225 -16.37 -2.40 4.22
C ASP A 225 -17.61 -2.16 3.35
N PRO A 226 -18.57 -3.09 3.29
CA PRO A 226 -19.75 -2.97 2.43
C PRO A 226 -20.71 -1.85 2.87
N THR A 227 -20.45 -1.19 4.01
CA THR A 227 -21.24 -0.08 4.53
C THR A 227 -20.62 1.30 4.25
N ASP A 228 -19.43 1.35 3.66
CA ASP A 228 -18.77 2.59 3.30
C ASP A 228 -19.49 3.29 2.12
N PRO A 229 -19.95 4.54 2.23
CA PRO A 229 -20.55 5.26 1.11
C PRO A 229 -19.57 5.57 -0.03
N ASP A 230 -18.26 5.50 0.23
CA ASP A 230 -17.18 5.54 -0.76
C ASP A 230 -16.67 4.13 -1.12
N SER A 231 -17.29 3.05 -0.60
CA SER A 231 -17.08 1.73 -1.20
C SER A 231 -17.45 1.88 -2.67
N THR A 232 -16.49 1.55 -3.52
CA THR A 232 -16.78 1.26 -4.91
C THR A 232 -18.04 0.38 -4.89
N PRO A 233 -19.10 0.68 -5.68
CA PRO A 233 -20.17 -0.29 -5.86
C PRO A 233 -19.46 -1.63 -6.10
N PRO A 234 -19.80 -2.68 -5.32
CA PRO A 234 -18.96 -3.87 -5.13
C PRO A 234 -18.33 -4.18 -6.45
N ILE A 235 -16.99 -4.06 -6.55
CA ILE A 235 -16.25 -4.07 -7.82
C ILE A 235 -16.99 -5.06 -8.70
N GLY A 236 -17.72 -4.53 -9.69
CA GLY A 236 -18.46 -5.40 -10.58
C GLY A 236 -17.38 -6.33 -11.08
N LEU A 237 -17.48 -7.62 -10.75
CA LEU A 237 -16.38 -8.57 -10.93
C LEU A 237 -15.79 -8.26 -12.31
N ASP A 238 -14.49 -7.94 -12.39
CA ASP A 238 -13.82 -7.61 -13.66
C ASP A 238 -13.71 -8.86 -14.56
N TYR A 239 -14.62 -9.82 -14.36
CA TYR A 239 -14.83 -11.08 -15.05
C TYR A 239 -16.30 -11.53 -14.90
N TYR A 240 -16.77 -12.28 -15.88
CA TYR A 240 -18.07 -12.97 -15.81
C TYR A 240 -17.92 -14.37 -15.20
N PRO A 241 -18.54 -14.65 -14.03
CA PRO A 241 -18.48 -15.98 -13.42
C PRO A 241 -19.24 -17.01 -14.26
N GLY A 242 -18.71 -18.22 -14.33
CA GLY A 242 -19.22 -19.34 -15.10
C GLY A 242 -18.11 -20.31 -15.49
N TRP A 243 -17.94 -20.52 -16.80
CA TRP A 243 -16.94 -21.41 -17.36
C TRP A 243 -15.80 -20.62 -17.99
N CYS A 244 -14.69 -20.51 -17.28
CA CYS A 244 -13.46 -19.93 -17.79
C CYS A 244 -12.69 -20.93 -18.67
N VAL A 245 -11.85 -20.40 -19.57
CA VAL A 245 -10.92 -21.18 -20.40
C VAL A 245 -9.50 -20.64 -20.22
N ALA A 246 -8.56 -21.52 -19.85
CA ALA A 246 -7.13 -21.25 -19.91
C ALA A 246 -6.56 -21.76 -21.25
N HIS A 247 -6.14 -20.82 -22.10
CA HIS A 247 -5.35 -21.09 -23.30
C HIS A 247 -3.87 -21.11 -22.91
N VAL A 248 -3.22 -22.26 -23.07
CA VAL A 248 -1.82 -22.47 -22.71
C VAL A 248 -1.01 -22.85 -23.94
N VAL A 249 0.06 -22.10 -24.22
CA VAL A 249 1.12 -22.50 -25.14
C VAL A 249 2.29 -22.99 -24.30
N GLN A 250 2.65 -24.26 -24.43
CA GLN A 250 3.83 -24.81 -23.77
C GLN A 250 4.97 -24.97 -24.76
N TYR A 251 6.11 -24.36 -24.45
CA TYR A 251 7.35 -24.50 -25.20
C TYR A 251 8.21 -25.62 -24.63
N GLN A 252 8.75 -26.49 -25.49
CA GLN A 252 9.62 -27.61 -25.12
C GLN A 252 10.94 -27.11 -24.54
N LYS A 253 11.53 -27.94 -23.67
CA LYS A 253 12.92 -27.75 -23.25
C LYS A 253 13.82 -27.80 -24.47
N ASN A 254 14.81 -26.91 -24.51
CA ASN A 254 15.87 -26.88 -25.53
C ASN A 254 15.45 -26.69 -27.00
N GLU A 255 14.15 -26.62 -27.32
CA GLU A 255 13.66 -26.23 -28.64
C GLU A 255 13.11 -24.81 -28.51
N GLY A 256 13.82 -23.85 -29.11
CA GLY A 256 13.67 -22.43 -28.80
C GLY A 256 12.24 -21.93 -28.95
N ALA A 257 11.81 -21.11 -27.98
CA ALA A 257 10.74 -20.16 -28.17
C ALA A 257 11.05 -19.24 -29.39
N PRO A 258 10.04 -18.62 -30.02
CA PRO A 258 10.21 -17.76 -31.21
C PRO A 258 11.25 -16.63 -31.03
N ASP A 259 11.61 -16.31 -29.79
CA ASP A 259 12.58 -15.30 -29.41
C ASP A 259 14.04 -15.83 -29.27
N SER A 260 14.38 -17.02 -29.77
CA SER A 260 15.74 -17.39 -30.24
C SER A 260 16.94 -17.20 -29.29
N THR A 261 16.76 -17.02 -27.98
CA THR A 261 17.86 -16.84 -27.02
C THR A 261 18.40 -18.17 -26.47
N GLY A 262 18.58 -19.18 -27.33
CA GLY A 262 19.13 -20.47 -26.91
C GLY A 262 18.15 -21.28 -26.05
N GLY A 263 18.11 -22.59 -26.27
CA GLY A 263 17.23 -23.48 -25.53
C GLY A 263 17.33 -23.31 -24.01
N THR A 264 16.18 -23.18 -23.33
CA THR A 264 16.13 -23.17 -21.86
C THR A 264 16.11 -24.59 -21.31
N SER A 265 16.65 -24.78 -20.11
CA SER A 265 16.59 -26.07 -19.40
C SER A 265 15.20 -26.41 -18.85
N ASN A 266 14.29 -25.44 -18.86
CA ASN A 266 12.94 -25.50 -18.29
C ASN A 266 11.89 -25.41 -19.40
N TYR A 267 10.68 -25.89 -19.13
CA TYR A 267 9.54 -25.56 -19.98
C TYR A 267 9.20 -24.08 -19.82
N ARG A 268 8.50 -23.52 -20.82
CA ARG A 268 7.91 -22.18 -20.71
C ARG A 268 6.44 -22.21 -21.06
N PHE A 269 5.68 -21.31 -20.46
CA PHE A 269 4.26 -21.13 -20.79
C PHE A 269 3.97 -19.71 -21.26
N ASP A 270 3.16 -19.61 -22.31
CA ASP A 270 2.24 -18.49 -22.47
C ASP A 270 0.86 -18.96 -22.01
N ILE A 271 0.16 -18.16 -21.21
CA ILE A 271 -1.14 -18.50 -20.66
C ILE A 271 -2.06 -17.30 -20.83
N LYS A 272 -3.29 -17.54 -21.30
CA LYS A 272 -4.37 -16.55 -21.33
C LYS A 272 -5.59 -17.16 -20.67
N ILE A 273 -6.26 -16.40 -19.82
CA ILE A 273 -7.49 -16.80 -19.16
C ILE A 273 -8.61 -15.96 -19.73
N HIS A 274 -9.60 -16.63 -20.30
CA HIS A 274 -10.85 -16.04 -20.74
C HIS A 274 -11.99 -16.44 -19.81
N ASP A 275 -12.92 -15.53 -19.55
CA ASP A 275 -14.07 -15.79 -18.69
C ASP A 275 -15.27 -16.40 -19.43
N ASP A 276 -16.44 -16.50 -18.78
CA ASP A 276 -17.65 -17.12 -19.36
C ASP A 276 -18.20 -16.36 -20.59
N GLN A 277 -17.78 -15.11 -20.80
CA GLN A 277 -18.13 -14.31 -21.99
C GLN A 277 -17.00 -14.23 -23.00
N ASP A 278 -15.96 -15.04 -22.85
CA ASP A 278 -14.76 -15.04 -23.71
C ASP A 278 -13.94 -13.73 -23.59
N GLU A 279 -14.11 -12.97 -22.51
CA GLU A 279 -13.28 -11.79 -22.24
C GLU A 279 -11.95 -12.19 -21.60
N LEU A 280 -10.85 -11.61 -22.07
CA LEU A 280 -9.51 -11.85 -21.53
C LEU A 280 -9.40 -11.22 -20.13
N VAL A 281 -9.25 -12.06 -19.11
CA VAL A 281 -9.19 -11.65 -17.69
C VAL A 281 -7.86 -11.93 -17.02
N GLY A 282 -6.95 -12.66 -17.67
CA GLY A 282 -5.59 -12.89 -17.18
C GLY A 282 -4.64 -13.31 -18.30
N GLU A 283 -3.37 -12.97 -18.18
CA GLU A 283 -2.35 -13.42 -19.13
C GLU A 283 -0.96 -13.50 -18.48
N LEU A 284 -0.14 -14.43 -18.99
CA LEU A 284 1.24 -14.66 -18.62
C LEU A 284 2.02 -15.02 -19.89
N TYR A 285 3.20 -14.46 -20.09
CA TYR A 285 4.03 -14.74 -21.27
C TYR A 285 5.41 -15.23 -20.87
N TYR A 286 5.91 -16.24 -21.58
CA TYR A 286 7.24 -16.81 -21.46
C TYR A 286 7.67 -17.14 -20.02
N ALA A 287 6.73 -17.55 -19.17
CA ALA A 287 7.04 -17.89 -17.80
C ALA A 287 7.84 -19.18 -17.74
N ASP A 288 9.04 -19.12 -17.16
CA ASP A 288 9.84 -20.31 -16.89
C ASP A 288 9.11 -21.21 -15.88
N ALA A 289 8.88 -22.46 -16.27
CA ALA A 289 8.25 -23.50 -15.47
C ALA A 289 9.24 -24.64 -15.22
N PRO A 290 10.09 -24.53 -14.17
CA PRO A 290 10.91 -25.64 -13.73
C PRO A 290 10.04 -26.86 -13.41
N GLY A 291 10.56 -28.07 -13.69
CA GLY A 291 9.80 -29.30 -13.48
C GLY A 291 9.29 -29.43 -12.04
N GLY A 292 7.98 -29.65 -11.88
CA GLY A 292 7.29 -29.77 -10.60
C GLY A 292 7.08 -28.45 -9.85
N GLN A 293 7.38 -27.30 -10.47
CA GLN A 293 7.11 -25.99 -9.91
C GLN A 293 5.96 -25.32 -10.68
N GLY A 294 4.95 -24.88 -9.92
CA GLY A 294 3.84 -24.11 -10.48
C GLY A 294 4.28 -22.72 -10.89
N VAL A 295 3.72 -22.23 -11.98
CA VAL A 295 3.67 -20.81 -12.33
C VAL A 295 2.29 -20.28 -11.96
N ASP A 296 2.29 -19.12 -11.33
CA ASP A 296 1.08 -18.42 -10.93
C ASP A 296 0.61 -17.53 -12.08
N VAL A 297 -0.66 -17.65 -12.45
CA VAL A 297 -1.28 -16.83 -13.51
C VAL A 297 -2.17 -15.79 -12.87
N ASP A 298 -1.69 -14.56 -12.82
CA ASP A 298 -2.45 -13.43 -12.31
C ASP A 298 -3.62 -13.08 -13.24
N SER A 299 -4.79 -12.83 -12.67
CA SER A 299 -6.01 -12.51 -13.41
C SER A 299 -7.00 -11.69 -12.57
N ALA A 300 -8.11 -11.25 -13.18
CA ALA A 300 -9.25 -10.66 -12.49
C ALA A 300 -10.08 -11.69 -11.69
N LEU A 301 -9.70 -12.97 -11.71
CA LEU A 301 -10.39 -14.01 -10.96
C LEU A 301 -10.12 -13.91 -9.44
N PRO A 302 -11.03 -14.42 -8.57
CA PRO A 302 -10.87 -14.32 -7.12
C PRO A 302 -9.73 -15.19 -6.54
N ALA A 303 -9.22 -16.15 -7.31
CA ALA A 303 -8.12 -17.02 -6.92
C ALA A 303 -7.06 -17.09 -8.03
N VAL A 304 -5.85 -17.50 -7.67
CA VAL A 304 -4.76 -17.69 -8.63
C VAL A 304 -4.92 -19.04 -9.33
N LEU A 305 -4.81 -19.06 -10.66
CA LEU A 305 -4.63 -20.29 -11.42
C LEU A 305 -3.14 -20.67 -11.39
N ILE A 306 -2.84 -21.85 -10.88
CA ILE A 306 -1.48 -22.39 -10.84
C ILE A 306 -1.34 -23.41 -11.96
N VAL A 307 -0.32 -23.26 -12.80
CA VAL A 307 -0.03 -24.17 -13.92
C VAL A 307 1.35 -24.78 -13.72
N THR A 308 1.46 -26.11 -13.72
CA THR A 308 2.73 -26.80 -13.44
C THR A 308 3.14 -27.67 -14.61
N ALA A 309 4.36 -27.46 -15.10
CA ALA A 309 5.02 -28.42 -15.98
C ALA A 309 5.74 -29.47 -15.14
N GLU A 310 5.65 -30.72 -15.56
CA GLU A 310 6.41 -31.82 -14.95
C GLU A 310 7.78 -31.97 -15.64
N ASN A 311 8.33 -33.18 -15.66
CA ASN A 311 9.74 -33.38 -15.96
C ASN A 311 10.03 -33.71 -17.43
N VAL A 312 9.09 -34.34 -18.12
CA VAL A 312 9.25 -34.76 -19.53
C VAL A 312 8.06 -34.38 -20.41
N ASP A 313 8.26 -34.36 -21.73
CA ASP A 313 7.28 -33.84 -22.71
C ASP A 313 5.94 -34.60 -22.70
N SER A 314 5.98 -35.88 -22.33
CA SER A 314 4.79 -36.73 -22.23
C SER A 314 4.02 -36.53 -20.92
N ASP A 315 4.57 -35.83 -19.94
CA ASP A 315 3.88 -35.58 -18.70
C ASP A 315 2.74 -34.57 -18.94
N PRO A 316 1.58 -34.78 -18.29
CA PRO A 316 0.48 -33.83 -18.39
C PRO A 316 0.79 -32.56 -17.60
N VAL A 317 0.33 -31.43 -18.12
CA VAL A 317 0.38 -30.16 -17.39
C VAL A 317 -0.66 -30.19 -16.29
N GLN A 318 -0.26 -29.86 -15.06
CA GLN A 318 -1.17 -29.81 -13.92
C GLN A 318 -1.73 -28.40 -13.76
N PHE A 319 -2.99 -28.32 -13.33
CA PHE A 319 -3.70 -27.09 -13.07
C PHE A 319 -4.31 -27.13 -11.67
N ALA A 320 -4.29 -25.99 -10.97
CA ALA A 320 -5.01 -25.83 -9.72
C ALA A 320 -5.64 -24.44 -9.62
N TYR A 321 -6.89 -24.38 -9.18
CA TYR A 321 -7.63 -23.13 -9.00
C TYR A 321 -8.70 -23.32 -7.91
N ASN A 322 -8.72 -22.42 -6.93
CA ASN A 322 -9.71 -22.39 -5.85
C ASN A 322 -9.95 -23.77 -5.16
N GLY A 323 -8.86 -24.50 -4.90
CA GLY A 323 -8.90 -25.83 -4.26
C GLY A 323 -9.27 -27.00 -5.17
N ALA A 324 -9.67 -26.75 -6.43
CA ALA A 324 -9.79 -27.77 -7.46
C ALA A 324 -8.43 -28.01 -8.14
N SER A 325 -8.20 -29.25 -8.58
CA SER A 325 -7.00 -29.63 -9.33
C SER A 325 -7.36 -30.60 -10.45
N TRP A 326 -6.76 -30.43 -11.62
CA TRP A 326 -6.90 -31.31 -12.77
C TRP A 326 -5.63 -31.30 -13.61
N ASP A 327 -5.57 -32.13 -14.63
CA ASP A 327 -4.44 -32.19 -15.55
C ASP A 327 -4.88 -32.06 -17.01
N SER A 328 -3.92 -31.89 -17.91
CA SER A 328 -4.17 -31.71 -19.33
C SER A 328 -4.81 -32.92 -20.03
N ASN A 329 -4.91 -34.09 -19.39
CA ASN A 329 -5.66 -35.24 -19.89
C ASN A 329 -7.12 -35.26 -19.42
N ALA A 330 -7.54 -34.32 -18.57
CA ALA A 330 -8.91 -34.22 -18.11
C ALA A 330 -9.87 -33.93 -19.27
N ALA A 331 -11.13 -34.36 -19.14
CA ALA A 331 -12.13 -34.22 -20.19
C ALA A 331 -12.46 -32.75 -20.56
N GLN A 332 -12.19 -31.81 -19.65
CA GLN A 332 -12.31 -30.37 -19.87
C GLN A 332 -11.14 -29.75 -20.66
N CYS A 333 -10.13 -30.53 -21.04
CA CYS A 333 -8.96 -30.07 -21.77
C CYS A 333 -8.92 -30.59 -23.20
N SER A 334 -8.51 -29.73 -24.12
CA SER A 334 -8.16 -30.04 -25.50
C SER A 334 -6.66 -29.78 -25.68
N VAL A 335 -5.88 -30.82 -25.96
CA VAL A 335 -4.41 -30.74 -26.04
C VAL A 335 -3.95 -31.08 -27.45
N GLY A 336 -3.23 -30.15 -28.07
CA GLY A 336 -2.52 -30.35 -29.33
C GLY A 336 -1.21 -31.12 -29.16
N GLY A 337 -0.70 -31.66 -30.25
CA GLY A 337 0.67 -32.18 -30.31
C GLY A 337 1.70 -31.05 -30.35
N TYR A 338 2.97 -31.39 -30.10
CA TYR A 338 4.07 -30.46 -30.34
C TYR A 338 4.27 -30.24 -31.84
N ASP A 339 4.30 -28.97 -32.24
CA ASP A 339 4.67 -28.50 -33.56
C ASP A 339 5.70 -27.38 -33.39
N SER A 340 6.87 -27.54 -34.02
CA SER A 340 7.93 -26.53 -34.03
C SER A 340 8.37 -26.07 -32.62
N GLY A 341 8.47 -27.00 -31.68
CA GLY A 341 8.93 -26.74 -30.32
C GLY A 341 7.85 -26.29 -29.34
N SER A 342 6.58 -26.18 -29.74
CA SER A 342 5.49 -25.81 -28.84
C SER A 342 4.20 -26.61 -29.06
N ARG A 343 3.34 -26.67 -28.04
CA ARG A 343 1.99 -27.24 -28.14
C ARG A 343 0.97 -26.28 -27.54
N ASN A 344 -0.23 -26.28 -28.12
CA ASN A 344 -1.37 -25.49 -27.65
C ASN A 344 -2.32 -26.36 -26.84
N MET A 345 -2.90 -25.81 -25.78
CA MET A 345 -3.83 -26.49 -24.90
C MET A 345 -4.93 -25.52 -24.48
N ASP A 346 -6.18 -25.97 -24.50
CA ASP A 346 -7.32 -25.21 -24.00
C ASP A 346 -7.96 -26.02 -22.87
N CYS A 347 -7.94 -25.50 -21.64
CA CYS A 347 -8.46 -26.18 -20.46
C CYS A 347 -9.53 -25.33 -19.78
N GLY A 348 -10.75 -25.86 -19.70
CA GLY A 348 -11.86 -25.17 -19.04
C GLY A 348 -11.92 -25.43 -17.53
N PHE A 349 -12.40 -24.45 -16.77
CA PHE A 349 -12.59 -24.56 -15.32
C PHE A 349 -13.68 -23.61 -14.82
N THR A 350 -14.25 -23.92 -13.66
CA THR A 350 -15.24 -23.02 -13.04
C THR A 350 -14.55 -21.86 -12.35
N CYS A 351 -14.99 -20.66 -12.71
CA CYS A 351 -14.66 -19.38 -12.11
C CYS A 351 -15.99 -18.64 -11.84
#